data_AF-A0A090X317-F1
#
_entry.id   AF-A0A090X317-F1
#
_cell.length_a   1.000
_cell.length_b   1.000
_cell.length_c   1.000
_cell.angle_alpha   90.00
_cell.angle_beta   90.00
_cell.angle_gamma   90.00
#
_symmetry.space_group_name_H-M   'P 1'
#
loop_
_entity.id
_entity.type
_entity.pdbx_description
1 polymer ?
#
loop_
_entity_poly.entity_id
_entity_poly.type
_entity_poly.pdbx_seq_one_letter_code
_entity_poly.pdbx_strand_id
1 'polypeptide(L)'
;MILFYAFAQLNLLFNYLAARKNTVDGPTFNLDNPAEIPYVTIQLPVFNEAYVMERLLDNIVLLDYPHEKLEIQVLDDSTDETVVTTKAHVEKLAATGIDITHITRENRVGFKAGALKEGLVEAKGELIAIFDADFLPQTDWLKKTVIHFKDPEIGVVQTRWGTFK
;
A
#
# COMPACT_ATOMS: atom_id res chain seq x y z
N MET A 1 12.61 5.65 44.52
CA MET A 1 11.72 4.90 43.60
C MET A 1 10.83 5.83 42.79
N ILE A 2 9.97 6.66 43.41
CA ILE A 2 9.04 7.56 42.68
C ILE A 2 9.76 8.67 41.88
N LEU A 3 10.86 9.22 42.41
CA LEU A 3 11.61 10.30 41.74
C LEU A 3 12.22 9.86 40.40
N PHE A 4 12.82 8.66 40.33
CA PHE A 4 13.38 8.11 39.10
C PHE A 4 12.31 7.85 38.03
N TYR A 5 11.13 7.40 38.45
CA TYR A 5 9.99 7.22 37.57
C TYR A 5 9.50 8.55 36.98
N ALA A 6 9.43 9.61 37.80
CA ALA A 6 9.07 10.95 37.34
C ALA A 6 10.10 11.51 36.33
N PHE A 7 11.40 11.30 36.56
CA PHE A 7 12.44 11.70 35.61
C PHE A 7 12.37 10.93 34.30
N ALA A 8 12.07 9.62 34.33
CA ALA A 8 11.88 8.82 33.13
C ALA A 8 10.67 9.29 32.30
N GLN A 9 9.54 9.56 32.96
CA GLN A 9 8.34 10.11 32.30
C GLN A 9 8.59 11.50 31.71
N LEU A 10 9.30 12.36 32.44
CA LEU A 10 9.64 13.69 31.96
C LEU A 10 10.59 13.63 30.75
N ASN A 11 11.57 12.73 30.76
CA ASN A 11 12.46 12.49 29.62
C ASN A 11 11.69 11.99 28.38
N LEU A 12 10.78 11.03 28.57
CA LEU A 12 9.87 10.56 27.51
C LEU A 12 9.00 11.69 26.95
N LEU A 13 8.46 12.55 27.82
CA LEU A 13 7.66 13.69 27.39
C LEU A 13 8.49 14.70 26.59
N PHE A 14 9.71 15.01 27.03
CA PHE A 14 10.61 15.89 26.29
C PHE A 14 10.99 15.31 24.92
N ASN A 15 11.33 14.01 24.86
CA ASN A 15 11.61 13.34 23.59
C ASN A 15 10.40 13.32 22.66
N TYR A 16 9.20 13.07 23.19
CA TYR A 16 7.95 13.10 22.42
C TYR A 16 7.67 14.51 21.86
N LEU A 17 7.80 15.55 22.68
CA LEU A 17 7.56 16.94 22.24
C LEU A 17 8.62 17.41 21.24
N ALA A 18 9.88 17.00 21.40
CA ALA A 18 10.96 17.28 20.45
C ALA A 18 10.72 16.57 19.11
N ALA A 19 10.37 15.28 19.12
CA ALA A 19 10.08 14.51 17.91
C ALA A 19 8.84 15.02 17.17
N ARG A 20 7.82 15.49 17.88
CA ARG A 20 6.60 16.06 17.29
C ARG A 20 6.86 17.37 16.52
N LYS A 21 7.98 18.04 16.77
CA LYS A 21 8.42 19.24 16.03
C LYS A 21 9.22 18.94 14.77
N ASN A 22 9.64 17.69 14.55
CA ASN A 22 10.31 17.30 13.32
C ASN A 22 9.26 17.05 12.24
N THR A 23 8.83 18.11 11.56
CA THR A 23 8.32 17.97 10.20
C THR A 23 9.50 17.55 9.33
N VAL A 24 9.35 16.47 8.56
CA VAL A 24 10.38 16.02 7.61
C VAL A 24 10.47 17.08 6.52
N ASP A 25 11.40 18.01 6.66
CA ASP A 25 11.68 19.08 5.69
C ASP A 25 12.63 18.49 4.63
N GLY A 26 12.07 17.60 3.81
CA GLY A 26 12.79 16.87 2.77
C GLY A 26 12.32 17.27 1.36
N PRO A 27 13.10 16.95 0.31
CA PRO A 27 12.64 17.13 -1.05
C PRO A 27 11.37 16.30 -1.27
N THR A 28 10.37 16.89 -1.93
CA THR A 28 9.11 16.21 -2.26
C THR A 28 8.89 16.20 -3.77
N PHE A 29 8.26 15.13 -4.27
CA PHE A 29 7.84 15.09 -5.67
C PHE A 29 6.77 16.14 -5.94
N ASN A 30 6.89 16.82 -7.08
CA ASN A 30 5.82 17.66 -7.57
C ASN A 30 4.85 16.79 -8.38
N LEU A 31 3.79 16.32 -7.73
CA LEU A 31 2.77 15.46 -8.34
C LEU A 31 1.87 16.19 -9.35
N ASP A 32 2.00 17.50 -9.52
CA ASP A 32 1.36 18.25 -10.60
C ASP A 32 2.13 18.13 -11.92
N ASN A 33 3.41 17.69 -11.86
CA ASN A 33 4.24 17.47 -13.04
C ASN A 33 4.26 15.97 -13.40
N PRO A 34 3.66 15.54 -14.53
CA PRO A 34 3.64 14.13 -14.94
C PRO A 34 5.02 13.46 -15.05
N ALA A 35 6.08 14.24 -15.30
CA ALA A 35 7.44 13.73 -15.40
C ALA A 35 8.04 13.32 -14.05
N GLU A 36 7.54 13.88 -12.94
CA GLU A 36 7.99 13.57 -11.58
C GLU A 36 7.13 12.51 -10.88
N ILE A 37 6.05 12.05 -11.52
CA ILE A 37 5.16 11.02 -10.96
C ILE A 37 5.81 9.65 -11.17
N PRO A 38 6.25 8.97 -10.09
CA PRO A 38 6.88 7.66 -10.20
C PRO A 38 5.83 6.60 -10.56
N TYR A 39 6.29 5.52 -11.17
CA TYR A 39 5.41 4.38 -11.41
C TYR A 39 5.25 3.57 -10.11
N VAL A 40 4.00 3.26 -9.73
CA VAL A 40 3.69 2.50 -8.52
C VAL A 40 3.01 1.19 -8.86
N THR A 41 3.50 0.09 -8.29
CA THR A 41 2.78 -1.20 -8.29
C THR A 41 2.12 -1.41 -6.92
N ILE A 42 0.81 -1.59 -6.92
CA ILE A 42 0.02 -1.94 -5.74
C ILE A 42 -0.10 -3.47 -5.68
N GLN A 43 0.34 -4.07 -4.59
CA GLN A 43 0.18 -5.50 -4.33
C GLN A 43 -0.88 -5.77 -3.27
N LEU A 44 -1.82 -6.63 -3.62
CA LEU A 44 -2.96 -7.02 -2.79
C LEU A 44 -2.88 -8.53 -2.50
N PRO A 45 -2.16 -8.96 -1.45
CA PRO A 45 -2.20 -10.34 -0.98
C PRO A 45 -3.55 -10.68 -0.36
N VAL A 46 -4.20 -11.73 -0.88
CA VAL A 46 -5.56 -12.13 -0.51
C VAL A 46 -5.61 -13.63 -0.23
N PHE A 47 -6.42 -14.02 0.76
CA PHE A 47 -6.67 -15.42 1.12
C PHE A 47 -8.09 -15.61 1.69
N ASN A 48 -8.97 -16.24 0.92
CA ASN A 48 -10.36 -16.60 1.29
C ASN A 48 -11.25 -15.40 1.67
N GLU A 49 -11.18 -14.28 0.96
CA GLU A 49 -11.87 -13.02 1.32
C GLU A 49 -12.68 -12.37 0.17
N ALA A 50 -13.51 -13.15 -0.53
CA ALA A 50 -14.31 -12.66 -1.67
C ALA A 50 -15.05 -11.33 -1.44
N TYR A 51 -15.81 -11.22 -0.34
CA TYR A 51 -16.64 -10.03 -0.09
C TYR A 51 -15.85 -8.76 0.21
N VAL A 52 -14.66 -8.90 0.79
CA VAL A 52 -13.80 -7.75 1.11
C VAL A 52 -13.07 -7.31 -0.15
N MET A 53 -12.73 -8.25 -1.03
CA MET A 53 -12.00 -8.01 -2.26
C MET A 53 -12.72 -7.08 -3.22
N GLU A 54 -14.02 -7.28 -3.46
CA GLU A 54 -14.80 -6.41 -4.36
C GLU A 54 -14.74 -4.95 -3.90
N ARG A 55 -15.01 -4.72 -2.60
CA ARG A 55 -14.96 -3.39 -2.00
C ARG A 55 -13.56 -2.78 -2.04
N LEU A 56 -12.52 -3.60 -1.84
CA LEU A 56 -11.14 -3.15 -1.90
C LEU A 56 -10.76 -2.72 -3.31
N LEU A 57 -11.07 -3.54 -4.32
CA LEU A 57 -10.80 -3.22 -5.72
C LEU A 57 -11.53 -1.96 -6.15
N ASP A 58 -12.82 -1.85 -5.81
CA ASP A 58 -13.60 -0.64 -6.09
C ASP A 58 -12.98 0.60 -5.43
N ASN A 59 -12.45 0.46 -4.21
CA ASN A 59 -11.81 1.57 -3.50
C ASN A 59 -10.43 1.94 -4.08
N ILE A 60 -9.64 0.95 -4.53
CA ILE A 60 -8.32 1.19 -5.12
C ILE A 60 -8.43 1.89 -6.47
N VAL A 61 -9.47 1.57 -7.24
CA VAL A 61 -9.77 2.24 -8.52
C VAL A 61 -10.11 3.72 -8.32
N LEU A 62 -10.54 4.12 -7.12
CA LEU A 62 -10.83 5.52 -6.77
C LEU A 62 -9.60 6.30 -6.28
N LEU A 63 -8.42 5.67 -6.23
CA LEU A 63 -7.18 6.38 -5.88
C LEU A 63 -6.93 7.51 -6.89
N ASP A 64 -6.67 8.69 -6.36
CA ASP A 64 -6.33 9.87 -7.16
C ASP A 64 -4.87 9.77 -7.59
N TYR A 65 -4.61 8.96 -8.62
CA TYR A 65 -3.29 8.77 -9.23
C TYR A 65 -3.42 8.51 -10.73
N PRO A 66 -2.46 8.91 -11.57
CA PRO A 66 -2.53 8.63 -13.00
C PRO A 66 -2.54 7.12 -13.28
N HIS A 67 -3.59 6.65 -13.97
CA HIS A 67 -3.79 5.23 -14.28
C HIS A 67 -2.64 4.63 -15.10
N GLU A 68 -2.01 5.43 -15.96
CA GLU A 68 -0.84 5.02 -16.76
C GLU A 68 0.43 4.79 -15.92
N LYS A 69 0.45 5.29 -14.69
CA LYS A 69 1.57 5.19 -13.72
C LYS A 69 1.23 4.26 -12.57
N LEU A 70 0.13 3.51 -12.68
CA LEU A 70 -0.39 2.65 -11.64
C LEU A 70 -0.59 1.25 -12.19
N GLU A 71 0.03 0.27 -11.54
CA GLU A 71 -0.23 -1.15 -11.76
C GLU A 71 -0.83 -1.75 -10.49
N ILE A 72 -1.84 -2.61 -10.64
CA ILE A 72 -2.48 -3.31 -9.55
C ILE A 72 -2.27 -4.82 -9.74
N GLN A 73 -1.70 -5.47 -8.73
CA GLN A 73 -1.47 -6.91 -8.69
C GLN A 73 -2.30 -7.52 -7.56
N VAL A 74 -3.27 -8.34 -7.92
CA VAL A 74 -4.05 -9.15 -6.97
C VAL A 74 -3.34 -10.49 -6.82
N LEU A 75 -2.73 -10.71 -5.66
CA LEU A 75 -1.97 -11.90 -5.33
C LEU A 75 -2.87 -12.84 -4.54
N ASP A 76 -3.50 -13.78 -5.23
CA ASP A 76 -4.54 -14.64 -4.66
C ASP A 76 -4.01 -16.06 -4.39
N ASP A 77 -3.87 -16.38 -3.10
CA ASP A 77 -3.47 -17.70 -2.60
C ASP A 77 -4.69 -18.55 -2.16
N SER A 78 -5.92 -18.12 -2.49
CA SER A 78 -7.15 -18.79 -2.08
C SER A 78 -7.32 -20.12 -2.83
N THR A 79 -7.96 -21.10 -2.17
CA THR A 79 -8.17 -22.45 -2.72
C THR A 79 -9.64 -22.79 -2.96
N ASP A 80 -10.53 -21.83 -2.75
CA ASP A 80 -11.98 -21.94 -2.84
C ASP A 80 -12.53 -21.18 -4.06
N GLU A 81 -13.86 -21.12 -4.17
CA GLU A 81 -14.55 -20.51 -5.32
C GLU A 81 -14.34 -18.99 -5.41
N THR A 82 -13.73 -18.36 -4.39
CA THR A 82 -13.47 -16.91 -4.36
C THR A 82 -12.48 -16.46 -5.42
N VAL A 83 -11.63 -17.36 -5.91
CA VAL A 83 -10.69 -17.10 -7.00
C VAL A 83 -11.46 -16.74 -8.28
N VAL A 84 -12.58 -17.43 -8.55
CA VAL A 84 -13.39 -17.22 -9.76
C VAL A 84 -14.09 -15.87 -9.71
N THR A 85 -14.68 -15.51 -8.56
CA THR A 85 -15.36 -14.22 -8.38
C THR A 85 -14.37 -13.07 -8.47
N THR A 86 -13.21 -13.20 -7.81
CA THR A 86 -12.13 -12.20 -7.85
C THR A 86 -11.64 -11.99 -9.27
N LYS A 87 -11.38 -13.08 -10.02
CA LYS A 87 -10.96 -13.01 -11.41
C LYS A 87 -11.97 -12.27 -12.28
N ALA A 88 -13.25 -12.58 -12.15
CA ALA A 88 -14.30 -11.91 -12.92
C ALA A 88 -14.38 -10.41 -12.62
N HIS A 89 -14.20 -10.01 -11.36
CA HIS A 89 -14.16 -8.59 -10.98
C HIS A 89 -12.92 -7.88 -11.52
N VAL A 90 -11.75 -8.53 -11.43
CA VAL A 90 -10.50 -8.02 -12.01
C VAL A 90 -10.61 -7.83 -13.52
N GLU A 91 -11.15 -8.80 -14.25
CA GLU A 91 -11.36 -8.71 -15.71
C GLU A 91 -12.31 -7.55 -16.08
N LYS A 92 -13.37 -7.35 -15.29
CA LYS A 92 -14.29 -6.22 -15.46
C LYS A 92 -13.57 -4.88 -15.27
N LEU A 93 -12.70 -4.77 -14.28
CA LEU A 93 -11.92 -3.55 -14.03
C LEU A 93 -10.84 -3.34 -15.09
N ALA A 94 -10.15 -4.39 -15.53
CA ALA A 94 -9.20 -4.33 -16.63
C ALA A 94 -9.84 -3.82 -17.92
N ALA A 95 -11.09 -4.20 -18.18
CA ALA A 95 -11.86 -3.71 -19.34
C ALA A 95 -12.14 -2.20 -19.30
N THR A 96 -12.01 -1.54 -18.14
CA THR A 96 -12.14 -0.08 -18.03
C THR A 96 -10.84 0.67 -18.38
N GLY A 97 -9.76 -0.06 -18.71
CA GLY A 97 -8.46 0.50 -19.09
C GLY A 97 -7.47 0.61 -17.94
N ILE A 98 -7.75 -0.03 -16.80
CA ILE A 98 -6.88 -0.06 -15.62
C ILE A 98 -5.88 -1.22 -15.77
N ASP A 99 -4.60 -0.97 -15.50
CA ASP A 99 -3.58 -2.04 -15.48
C ASP A 99 -3.73 -2.84 -14.18
N ILE A 100 -4.59 -3.87 -14.23
CA ILE A 100 -4.82 -4.80 -13.13
C ILE A 100 -4.58 -6.24 -13.58
N THR A 101 -3.82 -6.98 -12.78
CA THR A 101 -3.46 -8.37 -13.02
C THR A 101 -3.86 -9.24 -11.84
N HIS A 102 -4.36 -10.43 -12.14
CA HIS A 102 -4.68 -11.44 -11.13
C HIS A 102 -3.64 -12.55 -11.23
N ILE A 103 -2.84 -12.70 -10.18
CA ILE A 103 -1.77 -13.68 -10.08
C ILE A 103 -2.20 -14.71 -9.05
N THR A 104 -2.39 -15.95 -9.50
CA THR A 104 -2.72 -17.09 -8.65
C THR A 104 -1.55 -18.06 -8.61
N ARG A 105 -1.36 -18.72 -7.47
CA ARG A 105 -0.28 -19.69 -7.28
C ARG A 105 -0.82 -21.04 -6.89
N GLU A 106 -0.33 -22.09 -7.54
CA GLU A 106 -0.70 -23.47 -7.20
C GLU A 106 0.05 -23.97 -5.96
N ASN A 107 1.25 -23.43 -5.68
CA ASN A 107 2.12 -23.85 -4.57
C ASN A 107 2.24 -22.75 -3.51
N ARG A 108 1.64 -22.96 -2.34
CA ARG A 108 1.62 -22.01 -1.21
C ARG A 108 2.94 -21.93 -0.41
N VAL A 109 4.07 -22.15 -1.07
CA VAL A 109 5.38 -22.10 -0.41
C VAL A 109 5.66 -20.66 0.02
N GLY A 110 5.89 -20.46 1.33
CA GLY A 110 6.16 -19.13 1.89
C GLY A 110 4.94 -18.25 2.16
N PHE A 111 3.71 -18.77 1.99
CA PHE A 111 2.46 -18.04 2.27
C PHE A 111 2.46 -16.63 1.64
N LYS A 112 2.02 -15.61 2.40
CA LYS A 112 2.02 -14.20 2.02
C LYS A 112 3.37 -13.69 1.53
N ALA A 113 4.46 -14.08 2.19
CA ALA A 113 5.80 -13.64 1.81
C ALA A 113 6.24 -14.23 0.46
N GLY A 114 5.81 -15.46 0.15
CA GLY A 114 6.00 -16.05 -1.17
C GLY A 114 5.22 -15.29 -2.24
N ALA A 115 3.96 -14.94 -1.96
CA ALA A 115 3.09 -14.27 -2.92
C ALA A 115 3.66 -12.90 -3.29
N LEU A 116 4.04 -12.13 -2.28
CA LEU A 116 4.68 -10.82 -2.45
C LEU A 116 6.00 -10.93 -3.23
N LYS A 117 6.79 -11.98 -2.98
CA LYS A 117 8.06 -12.20 -3.69
C LYS A 117 7.83 -12.49 -5.17
N GLU A 118 6.81 -13.26 -5.52
CA GLU A 118 6.48 -13.56 -6.92
C GLU A 118 5.91 -12.32 -7.61
N GLY A 119 4.99 -11.61 -6.97
CA GLY A 119 4.48 -10.33 -7.49
C GLY A 119 5.60 -9.31 -7.71
N LEU A 120 6.61 -9.27 -6.83
CA LEU A 120 7.75 -8.36 -6.97
C LEU A 120 8.60 -8.64 -8.22
N VAL A 121 8.63 -9.89 -8.72
CA VAL A 121 9.33 -10.24 -9.96
C VAL A 121 8.61 -9.68 -11.19
N GLU A 122 7.27 -9.62 -11.14
CA GLU A 122 6.43 -9.12 -12.23
C GLU A 122 6.12 -7.62 -12.13
N ALA A 123 6.38 -7.00 -10.97
CA ALA A 123 6.09 -5.60 -10.72
C ALA A 123 6.90 -4.67 -11.65
N LYS A 124 6.20 -3.75 -12.31
CA LYS A 124 6.78 -2.75 -13.22
C LYS A 124 7.14 -1.44 -12.52
N GLY A 125 6.58 -1.20 -11.34
CA GLY A 125 6.72 0.03 -10.60
C GLY A 125 8.09 0.22 -9.95
N GLU A 126 8.49 1.48 -9.89
CA GLU A 126 9.66 1.92 -9.14
C GLU A 126 9.41 1.83 -7.63
N LEU A 127 8.15 2.02 -7.22
CA LEU A 127 7.69 1.92 -5.85
C LEU A 127 6.65 0.80 -5.72
N ILE A 128 6.73 0.06 -4.62
CA ILE A 128 5.76 -0.99 -4.29
C ILE A 128 4.93 -0.54 -3.10
N ALA A 129 3.61 -0.51 -3.28
CA ALA A 129 2.65 -0.30 -2.21
C ALA A 129 1.97 -1.63 -1.88
N ILE A 130 2.02 -2.07 -0.63
CA ILE A 130 1.38 -3.31 -0.18
C ILE A 130 0.17 -2.94 0.66
N PHE A 131 -1.02 -3.39 0.25
CA PHE A 131 -2.24 -3.25 1.04
C PHE A 131 -2.79 -4.61 1.42
N ASP A 132 -3.19 -4.74 2.68
CA ASP A 132 -3.93 -5.91 3.14
C ASP A 132 -5.39 -5.81 2.68
N ALA A 133 -6.03 -6.97 2.54
CA ALA A 133 -7.38 -7.08 2.02
C ALA A 133 -8.42 -6.26 2.81
N ASP A 134 -8.19 -6.05 4.11
CA ASP A 134 -9.07 -5.31 5.01
C ASP A 134 -8.78 -3.80 5.05
N PHE A 135 -7.71 -3.33 4.39
CA PHE A 135 -7.29 -1.93 4.41
C PHE A 135 -7.88 -1.14 3.23
N LEU A 136 -8.76 -0.18 3.53
CA LEU A 136 -9.31 0.74 2.55
C LEU A 136 -8.55 2.09 2.59
N PRO A 137 -7.59 2.33 1.67
CA PRO A 137 -6.89 3.61 1.62
C PRO A 137 -7.83 4.76 1.28
N GLN A 138 -7.52 5.95 1.80
CA GLN A 138 -8.13 7.20 1.31
C GLN A 138 -7.68 7.48 -0.13
N THR A 139 -8.51 8.16 -0.92
CA THR A 139 -8.23 8.44 -2.34
C THR A 139 -6.91 9.19 -2.56
N ASP A 140 -6.51 10.05 -1.62
CA ASP A 140 -5.27 10.83 -1.67
C ASP A 140 -4.07 10.16 -0.97
N TRP A 141 -4.24 8.93 -0.48
CA TRP A 141 -3.21 8.22 0.30
C TRP A 141 -1.92 8.09 -0.49
N LEU A 142 -2.01 7.70 -1.76
CA LEU A 142 -0.83 7.44 -2.59
C LEU A 142 -0.05 8.73 -2.87
N LYS A 143 -0.75 9.83 -3.14
CA LYS A 143 -0.12 11.15 -3.32
C LYS A 143 0.60 11.60 -2.04
N LYS A 144 0.03 11.35 -0.86
CA LYS A 144 0.64 11.71 0.42
C LYS A 144 1.85 10.87 0.79
N THR A 145 1.93 9.63 0.33
CA THR A 145 3.03 8.71 0.69
C THR A 145 4.19 8.78 -0.29
N VAL A 146 3.88 8.81 -1.59
CA VAL A 146 4.87 8.77 -2.67
C VAL A 146 5.82 9.97 -2.63
N ILE A 147 5.34 11.16 -2.25
CA ILE A 147 6.14 12.39 -2.21
C ILE A 147 7.42 12.27 -1.37
N HIS A 148 7.44 11.41 -0.36
CA HIS A 148 8.56 11.25 0.54
C HIS A 148 9.72 10.47 -0.08
N PHE A 149 9.47 9.63 -1.09
CA PHE A 149 10.51 8.83 -1.75
C PHE A 149 11.44 9.64 -2.65
N LYS A 150 11.26 10.95 -2.77
CA LYS A 150 12.20 11.81 -3.49
C LYS A 150 13.53 11.95 -2.73
N ASP A 151 13.50 11.77 -1.42
CA ASP A 151 14.71 11.65 -0.63
C ASP A 151 15.32 10.24 -0.83
N PRO A 152 16.53 10.12 -1.42
CA PRO A 152 17.16 8.83 -1.67
C PRO A 152 17.54 8.08 -0.38
N GLU A 153 17.53 8.72 0.78
CA GLU A 153 17.75 8.06 2.07
C GLU A 153 16.49 7.32 2.57
N ILE A 154 15.31 7.59 1.98
CA ILE A 154 14.04 6.99 2.38
C ILE A 154 13.77 5.70 1.59
N GLY A 155 13.94 4.55 2.25
CA GLY A 155 13.62 3.24 1.68
C GLY A 155 12.20 2.74 1.96
N VAL A 156 11.53 3.23 3.02
CA VAL A 156 10.19 2.79 3.43
C VAL A 156 9.40 3.95 4.03
N VAL A 157 8.12 4.06 3.64
CA VAL A 157 7.14 4.95 4.26
C VAL A 157 6.04 4.09 4.87
N GLN A 158 5.84 4.23 6.18
CA GLN A 158 4.78 3.51 6.90
C GLN A 158 3.72 4.49 7.38
N THR A 159 2.47 4.29 6.94
CA THR A 159 1.34 5.08 7.43
C THR A 159 0.74 4.47 8.69
N ARG A 160 0.22 5.32 9.58
CA ARG A 160 -0.44 4.87 10.80
C ARG A 160 -1.72 4.10 10.48
N TRP A 161 -1.94 2.99 11.18
CA TRP A 161 -3.24 2.31 11.22
C TRP A 161 -4.24 3.16 11.99
N GLY A 162 -5.26 3.65 11.29
CA GLY A 162 -6.40 4.34 11.87
C GLY A 162 -7.67 3.61 11.46
N THR A 163 -8.45 3.14 12.44
CA THR A 163 -9.84 2.80 12.18
C THR A 163 -10.62 4.10 11.97
N PHE A 164 -11.41 4.17 10.90
CA PHE A 164 -12.34 5.28 10.67
C PHE A 164 -13.13 5.56 11.95
N LYS A 165 -13.20 6.83 12.36
CA LYS A 165 -14.18 7.31 13.33
C LYS A 165 -15.44 7.74 12.60
#